data_AF-A0A7C5R9S1-F1
#
_entry.id   AF-A0A7C5R9S1-F1
#
_cell.length_a   1.000
_cell.length_b   1.000
_cell.length_c   1.000
_cell.angle_alpha   90.00
_cell.angle_beta   90.00
_cell.angle_gamma   90.00
#
_symmetry.space_group_name_H-M   'P 1'
#
loop_
_entity.id
_entity.type
_entity.pdbx_description
1 polymer ?
#
loop_
_entity_poly.entity_id
_entity_poly.type
_entity_poly.pdbx_seq_one_letter_code
_entity_poly.pdbx_strand_id
1 'polypeptide(L)'
;MDWDFLIVHESGHEYFGNSVSVGDHCDMWIHEGFTTYMEALYVECRYGYDDALRYLESQRNFIRNLEPLVGPPDVNWDDWTASDHYFKGSWILHTFRNVVNDDEKWFAFLRAYYDKFKFTTTSTQEFLSFVNEYFQKDYAKFLRQYLFHPGLPRLAYNLTQKGNDLLVQYTWLANVEGFDMPLRVGAEGNYKTIYPVAGEKKETLFKNMDKTNFRIRTELFYVKKANL
;
A
#
# COMPACT_ATOMS: atom_id res chain seq x y z
N MET A 1 -23.78 0.87 -4.29
CA MET A 1 -23.61 2.28 -3.84
C MET A 1 -24.09 3.16 -4.97
N ASP A 2 -24.75 4.27 -4.67
CA ASP A 2 -25.32 5.17 -5.69
C ASP A 2 -24.49 6.46 -5.77
N TRP A 3 -23.37 6.39 -6.49
CA TRP A 3 -22.46 7.50 -6.78
C TRP A 3 -21.67 7.16 -8.04
N ASP A 4 -21.20 8.19 -8.74
CA ASP A 4 -20.35 8.03 -9.91
C ASP A 4 -18.88 8.20 -9.50
N PHE A 5 -18.09 7.14 -9.68
CA PHE A 5 -16.67 7.17 -9.33
C PHE A 5 -15.90 8.19 -10.15
N LEU A 6 -16.30 8.41 -11.40
CA LEU A 6 -15.62 9.33 -12.30
C LEU A 6 -15.73 10.77 -11.77
N ILE A 7 -16.90 11.19 -11.28
CA ILE A 7 -17.08 12.55 -10.73
C ILE A 7 -16.13 12.78 -9.54
N VAL A 8 -16.00 11.80 -8.65
CA VAL A 8 -15.11 11.91 -7.48
C VAL A 8 -13.64 11.87 -7.90
N HIS A 9 -13.31 11.02 -8.88
CA HIS A 9 -11.97 10.92 -9.44
C HIS A 9 -11.50 12.27 -10.00
N GLU A 10 -12.29 12.84 -10.93
CA GLU A 10 -11.98 14.12 -11.55
C GLU A 10 -11.97 15.27 -10.54
N SER A 11 -12.83 15.22 -9.52
CA SER A 11 -12.79 16.19 -8.41
C SER A 11 -11.52 16.06 -7.56
N GLY A 12 -10.96 14.85 -7.45
CA GLY A 12 -9.68 14.60 -6.79
C GLY A 12 -8.51 15.27 -7.48
N HIS A 13 -8.57 15.42 -8.81
CA HIS A 13 -7.51 16.06 -9.59
C HIS A 13 -7.30 17.54 -9.26
N GLU A 14 -8.30 18.22 -8.68
CA GLU A 14 -8.13 19.57 -8.13
C GLU A 14 -6.99 19.63 -7.09
N TYR A 15 -6.77 18.54 -6.34
CA TYR A 15 -5.67 18.42 -5.39
C TYR A 15 -4.41 17.78 -6.01
N PHE A 16 -4.55 16.62 -6.64
CA PHE A 16 -3.44 15.82 -7.19
C PHE A 16 -3.60 15.64 -8.70
N GLY A 17 -2.77 16.33 -9.49
CA GLY A 17 -2.94 16.50 -10.93
C GLY A 17 -2.81 17.96 -11.31
N ASN A 18 -3.77 18.77 -10.83
CA ASN A 18 -3.87 20.20 -11.11
C ASN A 18 -3.02 21.03 -10.13
N SER A 19 -3.32 20.95 -8.82
CA SER A 19 -2.63 21.76 -7.80
C SER A 19 -1.25 21.21 -7.45
N VAL A 20 -1.15 19.93 -7.14
CA VAL A 20 0.13 19.20 -7.03
C VAL A 20 0.34 18.45 -8.34
N SER A 21 1.27 18.91 -9.17
CA SER A 21 1.53 18.26 -10.45
C SER A 21 2.84 17.45 -10.43
N VAL A 22 3.12 16.66 -11.46
CA VAL A 22 4.39 15.93 -11.58
C VAL A 22 5.32 16.67 -12.54
N GLY A 23 6.63 16.61 -12.28
CA GLY A 23 7.63 17.20 -13.18
C GLY A 23 7.84 16.40 -14.46
N ASP A 24 7.48 15.11 -14.45
CA ASP A 24 7.66 14.16 -15.54
C ASP A 24 6.55 13.09 -15.48
N HIS A 25 6.10 12.62 -16.65
CA HIS A 25 5.06 11.58 -16.77
C HIS A 25 5.50 10.21 -16.23
N CYS A 26 6.79 9.99 -16.02
CA CYS A 26 7.24 8.79 -15.31
C CYS A 26 6.64 8.67 -13.89
N ASP A 27 6.22 9.78 -13.29
CA ASP A 27 5.64 9.87 -11.95
C ASP A 27 4.10 9.94 -11.93
N MET A 28 3.41 9.68 -13.06
CA MET A 28 1.94 9.82 -13.19
C MET A 28 1.12 9.09 -12.13
N TRP A 29 1.67 8.06 -11.48
CA TRP A 29 1.01 7.40 -10.34
C TRP A 29 0.71 8.34 -9.17
N ILE A 30 1.44 9.46 -9.02
CA ILE A 30 1.15 10.47 -8.00
C ILE A 30 -0.19 11.16 -8.28
N HIS A 31 -0.54 11.37 -9.55
CA HIS A 31 -1.87 11.89 -9.91
C HIS A 31 -2.88 10.78 -9.69
N GLU A 32 -2.77 9.72 -10.48
CA GLU A 32 -3.82 8.71 -10.61
C GLU A 32 -3.98 7.86 -9.35
N GLY A 33 -2.88 7.53 -8.68
CA GLY A 33 -2.90 6.73 -7.47
C GLY A 33 -3.52 7.47 -6.29
N PHE A 34 -3.25 8.78 -6.15
CA PHE A 34 -3.84 9.60 -5.09
C PHE A 34 -5.32 9.87 -5.35
N THR A 35 -5.72 10.21 -6.59
CA THR A 35 -7.14 10.42 -6.93
C THR A 35 -7.95 9.13 -6.76
N THR A 36 -7.42 8.00 -7.24
CA THR A 36 -8.06 6.68 -7.05
C THR A 36 -8.14 6.29 -5.56
N TYR A 37 -7.20 6.73 -4.71
CA TYR A 37 -7.28 6.52 -3.27
C TYR A 37 -8.30 7.46 -2.61
N MET A 38 -8.44 8.70 -3.09
CA MET A 38 -9.46 9.63 -2.61
C MET A 38 -10.87 9.11 -2.86
N GLU A 39 -11.11 8.34 -3.93
CA GLU A 39 -12.36 7.59 -4.11
C GLU A 39 -12.63 6.64 -2.94
N ALA A 40 -11.64 5.85 -2.52
CA ALA A 40 -11.78 4.93 -1.39
C ALA A 40 -12.06 5.69 -0.08
N LEU A 41 -11.40 6.84 0.13
CA LEU A 41 -11.67 7.71 1.28
C LEU A 41 -13.06 8.36 1.22
N TYR A 42 -13.55 8.70 0.03
CA TYR A 42 -14.93 9.15 -0.16
C TYR A 42 -15.90 8.05 0.22
N VAL A 43 -15.67 6.81 -0.24
CA VAL A 43 -16.49 5.66 0.15
C VAL A 43 -16.47 5.45 1.66
N GLU A 44 -15.30 5.55 2.30
CA GLU A 44 -15.17 5.45 3.76
C GLU A 44 -15.99 6.51 4.48
N CYS A 45 -15.91 7.76 4.02
CA CYS A 45 -16.62 8.89 4.61
C CYS A 45 -18.16 8.76 4.46
N ARG A 46 -18.63 8.22 3.33
CA ARG A 46 -20.08 8.20 3.00
C ARG A 46 -20.78 6.91 3.39
N TYR A 47 -20.07 5.79 3.34
CA TYR A 47 -20.62 4.44 3.50
C TYR A 47 -19.93 3.63 4.62
N GLY A 48 -18.79 4.10 5.12
CA GLY A 48 -18.06 3.46 6.22
C GLY A 48 -16.86 2.64 5.75
N TYR A 49 -16.00 2.28 6.71
CA TYR A 49 -14.71 1.66 6.44
C TYR A 49 -14.83 0.29 5.75
N ASP A 50 -15.79 -0.54 6.15
CA ASP A 50 -15.98 -1.86 5.54
C ASP A 50 -16.38 -1.77 4.06
N ASP A 51 -17.14 -0.73 3.68
CA ASP A 51 -17.47 -0.43 2.30
C ASP A 51 -16.26 0.06 1.52
N ALA A 52 -15.40 0.88 2.13
CA ALA A 52 -14.14 1.29 1.52
C ALA A 52 -13.20 0.11 1.28
N LEU A 53 -13.13 -0.85 2.21
CA LEU A 53 -12.36 -2.08 2.02
C LEU A 53 -12.91 -2.93 0.86
N ARG A 54 -14.24 -3.04 0.73
CA ARG A 54 -14.86 -3.72 -0.43
C ARG A 54 -14.56 -3.00 -1.75
N TYR A 55 -14.58 -1.67 -1.74
CA TYR A 55 -14.25 -0.86 -2.91
C TYR A 55 -12.79 -1.07 -3.33
N LEU A 56 -11.85 -0.95 -2.39
CA LEU A 56 -10.44 -1.24 -2.61
C LEU A 56 -10.23 -2.67 -3.14
N GLU A 57 -10.88 -3.67 -2.54
CA GLU A 57 -10.73 -5.07 -3.01
C GLU A 57 -11.22 -5.24 -4.45
N SER A 58 -12.26 -4.50 -4.87
CA SER A 58 -12.73 -4.50 -6.26
C SER A 58 -11.68 -3.95 -7.24
N GLN A 59 -10.86 -2.97 -6.82
CA GLN A 59 -9.77 -2.39 -7.63
C GLN A 59 -8.70 -3.43 -7.97
N ARG A 60 -8.50 -4.47 -7.14
CA ARG A 60 -7.45 -5.47 -7.36
C ARG A 60 -7.60 -6.26 -8.64
N ASN A 61 -8.83 -6.41 -9.14
CA ASN A 61 -9.09 -7.11 -10.40
C ASN A 61 -8.45 -6.42 -11.61
N PHE A 62 -8.08 -5.15 -11.47
CA PHE A 62 -7.49 -4.33 -12.53
C PHE A 62 -5.98 -4.18 -12.40
N ILE A 63 -5.36 -4.67 -11.32
CA ILE A 63 -3.92 -4.58 -11.11
C ILE A 63 -3.21 -5.79 -11.75
N ARG A 64 -2.31 -5.53 -12.70
CA ARG A 64 -1.61 -6.56 -13.46
C ARG A 64 -0.21 -6.87 -12.94
N ASN A 65 0.48 -5.91 -12.33
CA ASN A 65 1.86 -6.03 -11.84
C ASN A 65 2.85 -6.49 -12.93
N LEU A 66 2.73 -5.95 -14.15
CA LEU A 66 3.59 -6.31 -15.28
C LEU A 66 4.85 -5.44 -15.38
N GLU A 67 4.78 -4.21 -14.88
CA GLU A 67 5.86 -3.23 -14.91
C GLU A 67 5.95 -2.42 -13.59
N PRO A 68 7.06 -1.69 -13.34
CA PRO A 68 7.15 -0.74 -12.24
C PRO A 68 6.07 0.34 -12.34
N LEU A 69 5.74 0.97 -11.21
CA LEU A 69 4.79 2.08 -11.17
C LEU A 69 5.43 3.42 -11.59
N VAL A 70 6.75 3.51 -11.47
CA VAL A 70 7.54 4.65 -11.96
C VAL A 70 8.09 4.29 -13.33
N GLY A 71 7.78 5.12 -14.32
CA GLY A 71 8.19 4.93 -15.71
C GLY A 71 9.67 5.30 -15.94
N PRO A 72 10.17 5.12 -17.17
CA PRO A 72 11.46 5.69 -17.56
C PRO A 72 11.41 7.22 -17.53
N PRO A 73 12.40 7.89 -16.92
CA PRO A 73 12.43 9.36 -16.83
C PRO A 73 12.84 10.01 -18.16
N ASP A 74 12.49 11.28 -18.32
CA ASP A 74 12.90 12.22 -19.37
C ASP A 74 12.52 11.80 -20.81
N VAL A 75 11.52 10.93 -20.96
CA VAL A 75 11.06 10.43 -22.27
C VAL A 75 9.60 10.74 -22.60
N ASN A 76 8.93 11.57 -21.79
CA ASN A 76 7.48 11.81 -21.86
C ASN A 76 6.69 10.48 -21.84
N TRP A 77 7.01 9.61 -20.88
CA TRP A 77 6.45 8.26 -20.84
C TRP A 77 4.92 8.24 -20.74
N ASP A 78 4.26 7.67 -21.74
CA ASP A 78 2.79 7.53 -21.81
C ASP A 78 2.32 6.10 -22.16
N ASP A 79 3.24 5.18 -22.45
CA ASP A 79 2.97 3.81 -22.90
C ASP A 79 2.83 2.81 -21.74
N TRP A 80 1.89 3.08 -20.83
CA TRP A 80 1.58 2.17 -19.73
C TRP A 80 0.81 0.93 -20.22
N THR A 81 1.32 -0.26 -19.89
CA THR A 81 0.74 -1.54 -20.31
C THR A 81 -0.57 -1.89 -19.60
N ALA A 82 -0.84 -1.27 -18.46
CA ALA A 82 -2.02 -1.48 -17.63
C ALA A 82 -2.35 -0.27 -16.75
N SER A 83 -3.52 -0.29 -16.10
CA SER A 83 -4.01 0.75 -15.20
C SER A 83 -3.40 0.67 -13.78
N ASP A 84 -2.20 0.11 -13.63
CA ASP A 84 -1.56 -0.07 -12.32
C ASP A 84 -1.31 1.29 -11.64
N HIS A 85 -0.94 2.33 -12.40
CA HIS A 85 -0.71 3.69 -11.88
C HIS A 85 -1.94 4.28 -11.15
N TYR A 86 -3.15 3.82 -11.47
CA TYR A 86 -4.38 4.07 -10.70
C TYR A 86 -4.48 3.11 -9.50
N PHE A 87 -4.72 1.83 -9.79
CA PHE A 87 -5.22 0.88 -8.80
C PHE A 87 -4.12 0.36 -7.87
N LYS A 88 -2.90 0.11 -8.38
CA LYS A 88 -1.74 -0.23 -7.55
C LYS A 88 -1.32 0.99 -6.74
N GLY A 89 -1.34 2.19 -7.32
CA GLY A 89 -1.12 3.46 -6.60
C GLY A 89 -2.02 3.61 -5.38
N SER A 90 -3.33 3.43 -5.56
CA SER A 90 -4.32 3.44 -4.47
C SER A 90 -4.03 2.38 -3.39
N TRP A 91 -3.70 1.16 -3.81
CA TRP A 91 -3.36 0.08 -2.87
C TRP A 91 -2.04 0.30 -2.12
N ILE A 92 -1.07 0.99 -2.70
CA ILE A 92 0.16 1.40 -2.00
C ILE A 92 -0.17 2.37 -0.88
N LEU A 93 -0.99 3.39 -1.16
CA LEU A 93 -1.42 4.37 -0.16
C LEU A 93 -2.23 3.71 0.96
N HIS A 94 -3.19 2.83 0.62
CA HIS A 94 -3.95 2.07 1.62
C HIS A 94 -3.05 1.15 2.46
N THR A 95 -2.11 0.45 1.83
CA THR A 95 -1.13 -0.37 2.56
C THR A 95 -0.29 0.49 3.47
N PHE A 96 0.12 1.69 3.01
CA PHE A 96 0.95 2.59 3.79
C PHE A 96 0.22 3.16 5.00
N ARG A 97 -1.06 3.54 4.88
CA ARG A 97 -1.93 3.87 6.02
C ARG A 97 -1.87 2.79 7.10
N ASN A 98 -1.97 1.53 6.71
CA ASN A 98 -1.95 0.38 7.62
C ASN A 98 -0.55 0.04 8.16
N VAL A 99 0.52 0.41 7.44
CA VAL A 99 1.90 0.32 7.92
C VAL A 99 2.21 1.41 8.96
N VAL A 100 1.69 2.62 8.76
CA VAL A 100 1.73 3.72 9.73
C VAL A 100 0.89 3.35 10.96
N ASN A 101 -0.29 2.75 10.74
CA ASN A 101 -1.22 2.28 11.78
C ASN A 101 -1.59 3.39 12.79
N ASP A 102 -1.77 4.60 12.28
CA ASP A 102 -2.18 5.80 13.00
C ASP A 102 -2.91 6.70 11.99
N ASP A 103 -4.24 6.68 12.05
CA ASP A 103 -5.08 7.39 11.08
C ASP A 103 -4.95 8.90 11.20
N GLU A 104 -4.81 9.43 12.43
CA GLU A 104 -4.62 10.87 12.63
C GLU A 104 -3.33 11.32 11.95
N LYS A 105 -2.23 10.58 12.17
CA LYS A 105 -0.94 10.86 11.53
C LYS A 105 -0.99 10.66 10.02
N TRP A 106 -1.71 9.65 9.54
CA TRP A 106 -1.90 9.38 8.11
C TRP A 106 -2.63 10.52 7.39
N PHE A 107 -3.78 10.95 7.90
CA PHE A 107 -4.53 12.04 7.27
C PHE A 107 -3.81 13.39 7.40
N ALA A 108 -3.06 13.60 8.49
CA ALA A 108 -2.18 14.75 8.62
C ALA A 108 -1.04 14.73 7.58
N PHE A 109 -0.46 13.56 7.30
CA PHE A 109 0.55 13.39 6.24
C PHE A 109 0.01 13.76 4.86
N LEU A 110 -1.18 13.27 4.49
CA LEU A 110 -1.78 13.58 3.18
C LEU A 110 -1.97 15.09 2.98
N ARG A 111 -2.45 15.79 4.03
CA ARG A 111 -2.57 17.26 4.02
C ARG A 111 -1.22 17.95 3.93
N ALA A 112 -0.25 17.50 4.73
CA ALA A 112 1.09 18.10 4.73
C ALA A 112 1.81 17.92 3.38
N TYR A 113 1.62 16.77 2.72
CA TYR A 113 2.14 16.52 1.38
C TYR A 113 1.51 17.48 0.36
N TYR A 114 0.17 17.60 0.37
CA TYR A 114 -0.51 18.58 -0.46
C TYR A 114 -0.01 20.01 -0.20
N ASP A 115 0.05 20.45 1.07
CA ASP A 115 0.48 21.80 1.42
C ASP A 115 1.93 22.11 1.02
N LYS A 116 2.80 21.10 1.05
CA LYS A 116 4.20 21.22 0.65
C LYS A 116 4.35 21.44 -0.85
N PHE A 117 3.53 20.76 -1.67
CA PHE A 117 3.70 20.71 -3.12
C PHE A 117 2.57 21.40 -3.91
N LYS A 118 1.60 22.04 -3.25
CA LYS A 118 0.56 22.79 -3.95
C LYS A 118 1.16 23.95 -4.75
N PHE A 119 0.65 24.13 -5.96
CA PHE A 119 1.11 25.11 -6.95
C PHE A 119 2.56 24.91 -7.40
N THR A 120 3.08 23.68 -7.28
CA THR A 120 4.38 23.27 -7.80
C THR A 120 4.30 21.84 -8.35
N THR A 121 5.40 21.38 -8.93
CA THR A 121 5.62 19.99 -9.27
C THR A 121 6.24 19.22 -8.11
N THR A 122 6.07 17.90 -8.14
CA THR A 122 6.74 16.89 -7.30
C THR A 122 7.23 15.74 -8.17
N SER A 123 7.99 14.83 -7.59
CA SER A 123 8.49 13.60 -8.19
C SER A 123 8.36 12.42 -7.22
N THR A 124 8.53 11.19 -7.69
CA THR A 124 8.57 10.03 -6.79
C THR A 124 9.69 10.17 -5.75
N GLN A 125 10.85 10.69 -6.14
CA GLN A 125 11.97 10.85 -5.22
C GLN A 125 11.69 11.90 -4.12
N GLU A 126 10.98 12.98 -4.46
CA GLU A 126 10.52 13.97 -3.48
C GLU A 126 9.44 13.39 -2.56
N PHE A 127 8.50 12.61 -3.09
CA PHE A 127 7.53 11.88 -2.26
C PHE A 127 8.22 10.95 -1.25
N LEU A 128 9.19 10.13 -1.69
CA LEU A 128 9.96 9.26 -0.80
C LEU A 128 10.70 10.05 0.29
N SER A 129 11.34 11.15 -0.10
CA SER A 129 12.11 12.00 0.82
C SER A 129 11.19 12.65 1.85
N PHE A 130 10.05 13.19 1.41
CA PHE A 130 9.05 13.82 2.25
C PHE A 130 8.39 12.82 3.21
N VAL A 131 8.11 11.59 2.77
CA VAL A 131 7.63 10.51 3.65
C VAL A 131 8.61 10.28 4.80
N ASN A 132 9.90 10.10 4.49
CA ASN A 132 10.90 9.81 5.51
C ASN A 132 11.08 10.99 6.48
N GLU A 133 11.07 12.22 5.96
CA GLU A 133 11.11 13.45 6.76
C GLU A 133 9.87 13.56 7.67
N TYR A 134 8.67 13.44 7.13
CA TYR A 134 7.43 13.64 7.89
C TYR A 134 7.26 12.61 9.00
N PHE A 135 7.53 11.33 8.70
CA PHE A 135 7.33 10.27 9.68
C PHE A 135 8.53 10.04 10.60
N GLN A 136 9.69 10.65 10.32
CA GLN A 136 10.95 10.45 11.03
C GLN A 136 11.34 8.96 11.10
N LYS A 137 11.10 8.25 10.01
CA LYS A 137 11.34 6.82 9.86
C LYS A 137 11.61 6.49 8.40
N ASP A 138 12.53 5.58 8.15
CA ASP A 138 12.81 5.11 6.81
C ASP A 138 11.72 4.14 6.33
N TYR A 139 10.90 4.60 5.38
CA TYR A 139 9.93 3.81 4.63
C TYR A 139 10.37 3.55 3.18
N ALA A 140 11.59 3.97 2.81
CA ALA A 140 12.06 3.91 1.43
C ALA A 140 12.08 2.47 0.93
N LYS A 141 12.52 1.48 1.73
CA LYS A 141 12.53 0.08 1.29
C LYS A 141 11.13 -0.44 0.96
N PHE A 142 10.17 -0.13 1.83
CA PHE A 142 8.77 -0.47 1.63
C PHE A 142 8.25 0.17 0.33
N LEU A 143 8.34 1.49 0.20
CA LEU A 143 7.80 2.20 -0.96
C LEU A 143 8.53 1.82 -2.26
N ARG A 144 9.85 1.62 -2.22
CA ARG A 144 10.62 1.23 -3.40
C ARG A 144 10.23 -0.15 -3.92
N GLN A 145 9.90 -1.09 -3.04
CA GLN A 145 9.39 -2.40 -3.46
C GLN A 145 8.13 -2.27 -4.31
N TYR A 146 7.24 -1.35 -3.96
CA TYR A 146 5.99 -1.19 -4.68
C TYR A 146 6.11 -0.31 -5.93
N LEU A 147 6.93 0.74 -5.86
CA LEU A 147 7.06 1.76 -6.91
C LEU A 147 8.01 1.34 -8.04
N PHE A 148 9.16 0.76 -7.70
CA PHE A 148 10.22 0.45 -8.67
C PHE A 148 10.27 -1.03 -9.09
N HIS A 149 9.41 -1.88 -8.52
CA HIS A 149 9.32 -3.28 -8.91
C HIS A 149 7.87 -3.67 -9.26
N PRO A 150 7.67 -4.47 -10.33
CA PRO A 150 6.34 -4.97 -10.67
C PRO A 150 5.81 -5.89 -9.57
N GLY A 151 6.67 -6.81 -9.08
CA GLY A 151 6.30 -7.85 -8.14
C GLY A 151 5.94 -7.33 -6.74
N LEU A 152 4.95 -7.97 -6.13
CA LEU A 152 4.57 -7.70 -4.74
C LEU A 152 5.47 -8.45 -3.76
N PRO A 153 5.73 -7.87 -2.56
CA PRO A 153 6.36 -8.62 -1.49
C PRO A 153 5.47 -9.81 -1.10
N ARG A 154 6.11 -10.96 -0.87
CA ARG A 154 5.45 -12.22 -0.52
C ARG A 154 5.82 -12.60 0.89
N LEU A 155 4.84 -12.78 1.77
CA LEU A 155 5.11 -13.35 3.09
C LEU A 155 5.25 -14.85 2.92
N ALA A 156 6.48 -15.35 3.05
CA ALA A 156 6.74 -16.79 3.14
C ALA A 156 6.53 -17.22 4.60
N TYR A 157 5.66 -18.19 4.84
CA TYR A 157 5.37 -18.66 6.20
C TYR A 157 5.11 -20.16 6.29
N ASN A 158 5.31 -20.70 7.50
CA ASN A 158 4.94 -22.07 7.88
C ASN A 158 4.15 -22.04 9.19
N LEU A 159 3.17 -22.92 9.30
CA LEU A 159 2.24 -23.05 10.43
C LEU A 159 2.45 -24.41 11.10
N THR A 160 2.94 -24.41 12.34
CA THR A 160 3.14 -25.63 13.14
C THR A 160 2.23 -25.64 14.35
N GLN A 161 1.28 -26.58 14.38
CA GLN A 161 0.42 -26.79 15.55
C GLN A 161 1.25 -27.39 16.71
N LYS A 162 1.14 -26.80 17.90
CA LYS A 162 1.83 -27.20 19.15
C LYS A 162 0.78 -27.35 20.26
N GLY A 163 0.11 -28.50 20.31
CA GLY A 163 -1.07 -28.67 21.17
C GLY A 163 -2.16 -27.69 20.75
N ASN A 164 -2.65 -26.88 21.69
CA ASN A 164 -3.64 -25.84 21.40
C ASN A 164 -3.03 -24.53 20.86
N ASP A 165 -1.71 -24.42 20.81
CA ASP A 165 -1.01 -23.23 20.34
C ASP A 165 -0.55 -23.38 18.88
N LEU A 166 -0.36 -22.26 18.19
CA LEU A 166 0.15 -22.21 16.83
C LEU A 166 1.48 -21.46 16.78
N LEU A 167 2.54 -22.15 16.36
CA LEU A 167 3.82 -21.51 16.01
C LEU A 167 3.78 -21.08 14.54
N VAL A 168 4.03 -19.80 14.29
CA VAL A 168 4.07 -19.20 12.95
C VAL A 168 5.49 -18.75 12.68
N GLN A 169 6.13 -19.35 11.69
CA GLN A 169 7.46 -18.95 11.21
C GLN A 169 7.30 -18.18 9.90
N TYR A 170 8.02 -17.09 9.71
CA TYR A 170 7.80 -16.18 8.59
C TYR A 170 9.04 -15.39 8.19
N THR A 171 9.09 -14.97 6.92
CA THR A 171 10.07 -14.01 6.35
C THR A 171 9.47 -13.31 5.14
N TRP A 172 10.00 -12.14 4.76
CA TRP A 172 9.65 -11.51 3.48
C TRP A 172 10.47 -12.11 2.34
N LEU A 173 9.82 -12.33 1.19
CA LEU A 173 10.46 -12.47 -0.11
C LEU A 173 10.12 -11.22 -0.93
N ALA A 174 11.13 -10.43 -1.29
CA ALA A 174 10.97 -9.14 -1.94
C ALA A 174 12.17 -8.88 -2.88
N ASN A 175 12.01 -7.94 -3.81
CA ASN A 175 13.07 -7.50 -4.72
C ASN A 175 14.03 -6.51 -4.04
N VAL A 176 13.54 -5.75 -3.07
CA VAL A 176 14.37 -4.80 -2.30
C VAL A 176 15.07 -5.54 -1.16
N GLU A 177 16.41 -5.43 -1.12
CA GLU A 177 17.23 -6.00 -0.06
C GLU A 177 16.85 -5.41 1.30
N GLY A 178 16.75 -6.28 2.31
CA GLY A 178 16.38 -5.88 3.67
C GLY A 178 14.99 -5.26 3.75
N PHE A 179 14.11 -5.52 2.77
CA PHE A 179 12.71 -5.08 2.79
C PHE A 179 12.07 -5.46 4.13
N ASP A 180 11.50 -4.46 4.78
CA ASP A 180 10.76 -4.62 6.02
C ASP A 180 9.42 -3.90 5.88
N MET A 181 8.39 -4.54 6.40
CA MET A 181 7.03 -4.01 6.40
C MET A 181 6.23 -4.74 7.46
N PRO A 182 5.62 -4.04 8.43
CA PRO A 182 4.74 -4.69 9.40
C PRO A 182 3.50 -5.27 8.72
N LEU A 183 2.93 -6.32 9.31
CA LEU A 183 1.74 -6.99 8.79
C LEU A 183 0.88 -7.49 9.96
N ARG A 184 -0.45 -7.43 9.81
CA ARG A 184 -1.37 -8.02 10.79
C ARG A 184 -1.72 -9.46 10.43
N VAL A 185 -1.47 -10.38 11.36
CA VAL A 185 -1.75 -11.81 11.24
C VAL A 185 -2.38 -12.37 12.51
N GLY A 186 -3.15 -13.45 12.41
CA GLY A 186 -3.83 -14.05 13.56
C GLY A 186 -5.18 -14.63 13.17
N ALA A 187 -6.18 -14.45 14.02
CA ALA A 187 -7.55 -14.89 13.75
C ALA A 187 -8.52 -13.72 13.98
N GLU A 188 -9.77 -13.90 13.55
CA GLU A 188 -10.84 -12.95 13.81
C GLU A 188 -10.93 -12.63 15.31
N GLY A 189 -11.00 -11.34 15.65
CA GLY A 189 -10.96 -10.85 17.04
C GLY A 189 -9.59 -10.93 17.75
N ASN A 190 -8.56 -11.55 17.15
CA ASN A 190 -7.22 -11.70 17.76
C ASN A 190 -6.11 -11.60 16.70
N TYR A 191 -5.93 -10.40 16.14
CA TYR A 191 -4.83 -10.08 15.24
C TYR A 191 -3.66 -9.48 16.01
N LYS A 192 -2.43 -9.81 15.58
CA LYS A 192 -1.19 -9.21 16.06
C LYS A 192 -0.40 -8.64 14.89
N THR A 193 0.32 -7.55 15.15
CA THR A 193 1.31 -7.04 14.21
C THR A 193 2.60 -7.84 14.34
N ILE A 194 3.10 -8.37 13.23
CA ILE A 194 4.44 -8.95 13.11
C ILE A 194 5.34 -8.02 12.29
N TYR A 195 6.65 -8.18 12.44
CA TYR A 195 7.67 -7.33 11.80
C TYR A 195 8.70 -8.19 11.03
N PRO A 196 8.30 -8.81 9.90
CA PRO A 196 9.20 -9.59 9.06
C PRO A 196 10.23 -8.67 8.40
N VAL A 197 11.40 -9.24 8.13
CA VAL A 197 12.48 -8.63 7.34
C VAL A 197 12.86 -9.65 6.27
N ALA A 198 13.16 -9.17 5.06
CA ALA A 198 13.53 -10.04 3.96
C ALA A 198 14.85 -10.76 4.25
N GLY A 199 14.86 -12.09 4.06
CA GLY A 199 16.02 -12.94 4.34
C GLY A 199 16.18 -13.36 5.80
N GLU A 200 15.44 -12.77 6.74
CA GLU A 200 15.45 -13.15 8.16
C GLU A 200 14.25 -14.03 8.49
N LYS A 201 14.50 -15.26 8.96
CA LYS A 201 13.44 -16.11 9.51
C LYS A 201 13.11 -15.67 10.94
N LYS A 202 11.86 -15.27 11.15
CA LYS A 202 11.31 -14.91 12.47
C LYS A 202 10.18 -15.84 12.84
N GLU A 203 9.81 -15.85 14.12
CA GLU A 203 8.70 -16.66 14.59
C GLU A 203 7.86 -15.96 15.66
N THR A 204 6.61 -16.39 15.80
CA THR A 204 5.72 -15.96 16.87
C THR A 204 4.77 -17.09 17.27
N LEU A 205 4.39 -17.11 18.55
CA LEU A 205 3.47 -18.10 19.10
C LEU A 205 2.10 -17.46 19.35
N PHE A 206 1.06 -18.06 18.77
CA PHE A 206 -0.33 -17.74 19.06
C PHE A 206 -0.89 -18.76 20.05
N LYS A 207 -1.32 -18.27 21.22
CA LYS A 207 -1.95 -19.11 22.24
C LYS A 207 -3.37 -19.47 21.85
N ASN A 208 -3.78 -20.71 22.09
CA ASN A 208 -5.14 -21.20 21.84
C ASN A 208 -5.63 -20.91 20.40
N MET A 209 -4.78 -21.17 19.40
CA MET A 209 -5.08 -20.94 18.00
C MET A 209 -4.87 -22.22 17.19
N ASP A 210 -5.88 -22.60 16.41
CA ASP A 210 -5.77 -23.64 15.40
C ASP A 210 -5.24 -23.06 14.09
N LYS A 211 -4.34 -23.79 13.40
CA LYS A 211 -3.78 -23.38 12.11
C LYS A 211 -4.82 -23.02 11.04
N THR A 212 -6.01 -23.65 11.08
CA THR A 212 -7.10 -23.38 10.13
C THR A 212 -7.76 -22.02 10.32
N ASN A 213 -7.56 -21.40 11.49
CA ASN A 213 -8.05 -20.05 11.80
C ASN A 213 -7.02 -18.95 11.46
N PHE A 214 -5.77 -19.31 11.11
CA PHE A 214 -4.76 -18.34 10.78
C PHE A 214 -5.10 -17.57 9.50
N ARG A 215 -5.06 -16.25 9.59
CA ARG A 215 -5.32 -15.31 8.50
C ARG A 215 -4.25 -14.23 8.51
N ILE A 216 -3.91 -13.78 7.30
CA ILE A 216 -3.20 -12.53 7.05
C ILE A 216 -4.25 -11.51 6.62
N ARG A 217 -4.22 -10.30 7.19
CA ARG A 217 -5.16 -9.21 6.85
C ARG A 217 -4.87 -8.62 5.46
N THR A 218 -5.00 -9.41 4.41
CA THR A 218 -4.69 -8.97 3.05
C THR A 218 -5.61 -7.88 2.53
N GLU A 219 -6.76 -7.62 3.14
CA GLU A 219 -7.60 -6.45 2.84
C GLU A 219 -7.00 -5.13 3.35
N LEU A 220 -6.01 -5.19 4.24
CA LEU A 220 -5.28 -4.02 4.76
C LEU A 220 -3.91 -3.84 4.09
N PHE A 221 -3.34 -4.91 3.52
CA PHE A 221 -1.99 -4.92 2.99
C PHE A 221 -1.92 -5.57 1.61
N TYR A 222 -1.35 -4.86 0.63
CA TYR A 222 -1.23 -5.35 -0.74
C TYR A 222 -0.04 -6.31 -0.90
N VAL A 223 -0.20 -7.54 -0.42
CA VAL A 223 0.87 -8.55 -0.36
C VAL A 223 0.40 -9.88 -0.92
N LYS A 224 1.36 -10.72 -1.31
CA LYS A 224 1.11 -12.12 -1.70
C LYS A 224 1.55 -13.07 -0.58
N LYS A 225 1.01 -14.30 -0.64
CA LYS A 225 1.37 -15.40 0.27
C LYS A 225 2.37 -16.32 -0.43
N ALA A 226 3.27 -16.92 0.34
CA ALA A 226 4.18 -17.96 -0.11
C ALA A 226 4.34 -19.01 1.00
N ASN A 227 4.68 -20.23 0.60
CA ASN A 227 5.11 -21.25 1.56
C ASN A 227 6.60 -21.04 1.85
N LEU A 228 6.98 -21.16 3.13
CA LEU A 228 8.39 -21.16 3.57
C LEU A 228 9.08 -22.48 3.24
#